data_AF-A0A6S7INB3-F1
#
_entry.id   AF-A0A6S7INB3-F1
#
_cell.length_a   1.000
_cell.length_b   1.000
_cell.length_c   1.000
_cell.angle_alpha   90.00
_cell.angle_beta   90.00
_cell.angle_gamma   90.00
#
_symmetry.space_group_name_H-M   'P 1'
#
loop_
_entity.id
_entity.type
_entity.pdbx_description
1 polymer ?
#
loop_
_entity_poly.entity_id
_entity_poly.type
_entity_poly.pdbx_seq_one_letter_code
_entity_poly.pdbx_strand_id
1 'polypeptide(L)'
;MVVISSGDSSEESDSNKIQRKRKKEKKRTQVDSSTDDVCDTLSYMSSCNNTPAKKQRRTKKRNQMDTTVNELSQVMSGLSSAESSPAKATKSLSGSFVDVEPKRLFTLKDDERNDKFIYQEGKRSYLNQDAVNKLESISVDKVPPVPNGPVKYRVKYVESDPLRAVSDNWNWGRAQPCPRKDFCNTGRRTLQICKGSFKCVNPGCTYKKIQNTTNKVDFSKAKKCTHCKEIALHIECSARKYVENDHCHKKIMVIYVETHDCTPRADDSNPSKESVKEYLKTRPTSCAKQIQVDKVREALLSGKNCEEVNDVASQYSNQRHIQYLKTTIDKENRPGGSDVEAIRNLKDDFSKRGLDENLIMEVGDDFVILSSATKIRLTALITLGIVTEPVSLDGCESLAKDFTEVEMTTYYPLLRRNVKLVSLFSPKPGENSINVAKMVKTFDDAVNKMFPTVAEEYGLDPLDYIGRGFDPESYVRDEGGGLWKGCVR
;
A
#
# COMPACT_ATOMS: atom_id res chain seq x y z
N MET A 1 16.72 -7.98 -58.03
CA MET A 1 17.77 -7.28 -58.81
C MET A 1 17.10 -6.07 -59.44
N VAL A 2 17.79 -4.92 -59.45
CA VAL A 2 17.31 -3.54 -59.71
C VAL A 2 16.53 -2.97 -58.50
N VAL A 3 17.05 -2.17 -57.57
CA VAL A 3 18.11 -1.12 -57.47
C VAL A 3 17.77 0.21 -58.15
N ILE A 4 18.09 1.28 -57.40
CA ILE A 4 18.24 2.73 -57.72
C ILE A 4 17.00 3.55 -57.32
N SER A 5 16.99 4.20 -56.15
CA SER A 5 17.66 5.49 -55.76
C SER A 5 17.07 6.68 -56.52
N SER A 6 16.98 7.94 -56.06
CA SER A 6 17.58 8.75 -54.97
C SER A 6 16.78 10.07 -55.02
N GLY A 7 16.56 10.80 -53.93
CA GLY A 7 17.47 11.80 -53.36
C GLY A 7 16.59 12.85 -52.65
N ASP A 8 16.86 13.23 -51.41
CA ASP A 8 17.94 14.08 -50.87
C ASP A 8 17.65 15.59 -50.95
N SER A 9 18.15 16.26 -49.90
CA SER A 9 18.25 17.70 -49.61
C SER A 9 17.16 18.29 -48.71
N SER A 10 17.44 19.05 -47.65
CA SER A 10 18.70 19.42 -46.97
C SER A 10 18.35 20.31 -45.76
N GLU A 11 19.19 20.24 -44.71
CA GLU A 11 19.65 21.32 -43.80
C GLU A 11 18.64 21.98 -42.83
N GLU A 12 18.78 21.75 -41.52
CA GLU A 12 19.60 22.48 -40.52
C GLU A 12 19.02 23.84 -40.07
N SER A 13 18.71 23.95 -38.76
CA SER A 13 19.39 24.90 -37.86
C SER A 13 18.83 24.90 -36.43
N ASP A 14 19.77 24.87 -35.48
CA ASP A 14 19.61 25.09 -34.05
C ASP A 14 19.15 26.51 -33.70
N SER A 15 18.32 26.68 -32.66
CA SER A 15 18.45 27.81 -31.73
C SER A 15 17.59 27.69 -30.45
N ASN A 16 18.26 27.26 -29.39
CA ASN A 16 18.23 27.73 -28.00
C ASN A 16 17.14 28.72 -27.48
N LYS A 17 16.55 28.31 -26.35
CA LYS A 17 16.33 29.07 -25.08
C LYS A 17 15.31 30.22 -25.07
N ILE A 18 14.74 30.40 -23.85
CA ILE A 18 13.81 31.46 -23.39
C ILE A 18 12.35 31.03 -23.66
N GLN A 19 11.58 30.52 -22.70
CA GLN A 19 10.89 31.31 -21.67
C GLN A 19 10.56 30.47 -20.41
N ARG A 20 11.41 30.57 -19.39
CA ARG A 20 11.00 30.53 -17.97
C ARG A 20 11.10 31.96 -17.46
N LYS A 21 9.97 32.62 -17.16
CA LYS A 21 9.78 33.70 -16.16
C LYS A 21 8.46 34.45 -16.41
N ARG A 22 7.81 34.87 -15.31
CA ARG A 22 6.57 35.68 -15.15
C ARG A 22 5.31 34.78 -15.10
N LYS A 23 4.56 34.68 -14.00
CA LYS A 23 4.00 35.74 -13.14
C LYS A 23 3.88 35.26 -11.68
N LYS A 24 4.44 36.03 -10.76
CA LYS A 24 4.14 36.08 -9.32
C LYS A 24 4.07 37.59 -8.99
N GLU A 25 3.20 37.98 -8.05
CA GLU A 25 2.66 39.34 -7.77
C GLU A 25 1.38 39.65 -8.57
N LYS A 26 0.24 40.08 -8.00
CA LYS A 26 -0.16 40.91 -6.83
C LYS A 26 -1.56 40.38 -6.41
N LYS A 27 -2.13 40.55 -5.21
CA LYS A 27 -2.16 41.72 -4.32
C LYS A 27 -2.75 41.28 -2.96
N ARG A 28 -2.15 41.76 -1.87
CA ARG A 28 -2.75 41.86 -0.53
C ARG A 28 -3.89 42.88 -0.57
N THR A 29 -4.95 42.65 0.19
CA THR A 29 -5.73 43.72 0.81
C THR A 29 -6.15 43.22 2.19
N GLN A 30 -5.76 43.98 3.20
CA GLN A 30 -6.01 43.81 4.63
C GLN A 30 -6.90 44.99 5.01
N VAL A 31 -8.05 44.72 5.64
CA VAL A 31 -8.79 45.69 6.46
C VAL A 31 -9.46 44.93 7.61
N ASP A 32 -9.34 45.52 8.79
CA ASP A 32 -9.65 45.04 10.13
C ASP A 32 -11.15 44.95 10.48
N SER A 33 -11.47 44.13 11.49
CA SER A 33 -12.44 44.41 12.58
C SER A 33 -12.32 43.29 13.64
N SER A 34 -11.67 43.55 14.78
CA SER A 34 -12.26 43.88 16.11
C SER A 34 -13.18 42.77 16.67
N THR A 35 -12.65 41.89 17.52
CA THR A 35 -12.87 41.82 18.99
C THR A 35 -14.30 41.50 19.42
N ASP A 36 -14.50 40.34 20.06
CA ASP A 36 -14.82 40.28 21.49
C ASP A 36 -14.69 38.84 22.03
N ASP A 37 -14.00 38.75 23.16
CA ASP A 37 -13.84 37.59 24.04
C ASP A 37 -15.15 37.28 24.80
N VAL A 38 -15.24 36.08 25.38
CA VAL A 38 -15.49 35.80 26.82
C VAL A 38 -16.22 34.46 27.02
N CYS A 39 -15.53 33.57 27.76
CA CYS A 39 -15.98 32.58 28.78
C CYS A 39 -17.17 31.64 28.51
N ASP A 40 -17.34 30.48 29.16
CA ASP A 40 -16.53 29.50 29.90
C ASP A 40 -17.57 28.43 30.33
N THR A 41 -17.09 27.24 30.69
CA THR A 41 -17.75 26.29 31.63
C THR A 41 -19.08 25.55 31.33
N LEU A 42 -18.94 24.22 31.33
CA LEU A 42 -19.59 23.21 32.20
C LEU A 42 -21.11 22.88 32.10
N SER A 43 -21.32 21.65 31.62
CA SER A 43 -21.87 20.52 32.38
C SER A 43 -23.38 20.23 32.42
N TYR A 44 -23.62 18.92 32.59
CA TYR A 44 -24.73 18.25 33.26
C TYR A 44 -25.99 17.86 32.47
N MET A 45 -26.00 16.56 32.17
CA MET A 45 -27.05 15.56 32.33
C MET A 45 -28.53 15.99 32.49
N SER A 46 -29.37 15.24 31.77
CA SER A 46 -30.42 14.37 32.32
C SER A 46 -31.85 14.64 31.86
N SER A 47 -32.41 13.57 31.27
CA SER A 47 -33.75 13.03 31.53
C SER A 47 -34.99 13.65 30.86
N CYS A 48 -35.56 12.80 29.99
CA CYS A 48 -36.89 12.21 30.09
C CYS A 48 -38.14 13.10 30.00
N ASN A 49 -38.96 12.71 29.01
CA ASN A 49 -40.39 12.40 29.11
C ASN A 49 -41.41 13.35 28.47
N ASN A 50 -42.31 12.66 27.77
CA ASN A 50 -43.74 12.91 27.58
C ASN A 50 -44.18 13.76 26.39
N THR A 51 -44.70 13.00 25.41
CA THR A 51 -45.85 13.32 24.58
C THR A 51 -46.98 14.01 25.35
N PRO A 52 -47.75 14.84 24.64
CA PRO A 52 -49.18 14.62 24.66
C PRO A 52 -49.79 14.64 23.25
N ALA A 53 -50.67 13.66 23.03
CA ALA A 53 -51.59 13.62 21.92
C ALA A 53 -52.58 14.80 21.98
N LYS A 54 -52.90 15.41 20.82
CA LYS A 54 -54.28 15.81 20.50
C LYS A 54 -54.49 16.28 19.06
N LYS A 55 -55.63 15.83 18.53
CA LYS A 55 -56.50 16.36 17.47
C LYS A 55 -56.29 15.86 16.04
N GLN A 56 -57.07 14.82 15.76
CA GLN A 56 -57.67 14.52 14.46
C GLN A 56 -58.28 15.79 13.84
N ARG A 57 -57.89 16.08 12.60
CA ARG A 57 -58.62 16.92 11.68
C ARG A 57 -58.90 16.08 10.43
N ARG A 58 -60.19 15.89 10.14
CA ARG A 58 -60.68 15.31 8.88
C ARG A 58 -60.24 16.20 7.72
N THR A 59 -59.55 15.64 6.74
CA THR A 59 -59.32 16.27 5.44
C THR A 59 -59.61 15.30 4.30
N LYS A 60 -60.41 15.83 3.37
CA LYS A 60 -60.84 15.32 2.06
C LYS A 60 -59.77 14.53 1.29
N LYS A 61 -60.23 13.48 0.59
CA LYS A 61 -59.53 12.81 -0.53
C LYS A 61 -58.93 13.85 -1.49
N ARG A 62 -57.61 13.82 -1.66
CA ARG A 62 -56.86 14.48 -2.73
C ARG A 62 -55.69 13.57 -3.14
N ASN A 63 -55.32 13.66 -4.41
CA ASN A 63 -54.66 12.65 -5.25
C ASN A 63 -53.33 12.06 -4.74
N GLN A 64 -53.11 10.82 -5.16
CA GLN A 64 -52.09 9.85 -4.76
C GLN A 64 -50.72 10.06 -5.44
N MET A 65 -50.30 11.31 -5.68
CA MET A 65 -49.09 11.64 -6.46
C MET A 65 -47.93 12.25 -5.65
N ASP A 66 -48.16 12.70 -4.41
CA ASP A 66 -47.16 13.44 -3.62
C ASP A 66 -46.37 12.60 -2.60
N THR A 67 -46.67 11.30 -2.45
CA THR A 67 -46.06 10.47 -1.40
C THR A 67 -44.69 9.89 -1.76
N THR A 68 -44.39 9.69 -3.05
CA THR A 68 -43.11 9.09 -3.51
C THR A 68 -41.96 10.10 -3.58
N VAL A 69 -42.25 11.40 -3.77
CA VAL A 69 -41.24 12.46 -3.89
C VAL A 69 -40.68 12.88 -2.53
N ASN A 70 -41.49 12.82 -1.46
CA ASN A 70 -41.05 13.17 -0.11
C ASN A 70 -40.12 12.11 0.51
N GLU A 71 -40.31 10.82 0.21
CA GLU A 71 -39.36 9.77 0.62
C GLU A 71 -37.98 9.96 -0.03
N LEU A 72 -37.93 10.44 -1.28
CA LEU A 72 -36.68 10.68 -2.02
C LEU A 72 -35.86 11.88 -1.48
N SER A 73 -36.53 12.84 -0.85
CA SER A 73 -35.89 14.01 -0.27
C SER A 73 -35.21 13.71 1.07
N GLN A 74 -35.74 12.74 1.83
CA GLN A 74 -35.29 12.39 3.17
C GLN A 74 -34.03 11.51 3.22
N VAL A 75 -33.76 10.74 2.16
CA VAL A 75 -32.60 9.82 2.09
C VAL A 75 -31.29 10.54 1.72
N MET A 76 -31.37 11.77 1.20
CA MET A 76 -30.27 12.40 0.46
C MET A 76 -29.65 13.63 1.13
N SER A 77 -30.02 13.95 2.38
CA SER A 77 -29.57 15.15 3.10
C SER A 77 -28.48 14.89 4.16
N GLY A 78 -27.96 13.66 4.25
CA GLY A 78 -27.22 13.20 5.42
C GLY A 78 -25.70 13.11 5.34
N LEU A 79 -24.99 13.60 4.31
CA LEU A 79 -23.53 13.42 4.22
C LEU A 79 -22.83 14.58 3.48
N SER A 80 -22.37 15.59 4.22
CA SER A 80 -21.26 16.43 3.75
C SER A 80 -20.53 17.04 4.93
N SER A 81 -19.23 16.75 5.04
CA SER A 81 -18.32 17.23 6.07
C SER A 81 -17.09 17.81 5.38
N ALA A 82 -16.77 19.07 5.65
CA ALA A 82 -15.54 19.69 5.19
C ALA A 82 -14.91 20.44 6.36
N GLU A 83 -13.80 19.94 6.91
CA GLU A 83 -12.87 20.75 7.71
C GLU A 83 -11.40 20.40 7.45
N SER A 84 -10.68 21.49 7.23
CA SER A 84 -9.25 21.83 7.24
C SER A 84 -8.21 20.90 7.88
N SER A 85 -7.04 20.83 7.24
CA SER A 85 -5.78 20.29 7.78
C SER A 85 -4.83 21.39 8.27
N PRO A 86 -4.07 21.20 9.39
CA PRO A 86 -3.13 22.18 9.92
C PRO A 86 -1.68 22.00 9.42
N ALA A 87 -0.96 23.12 9.31
CA ALA A 87 0.43 23.23 8.86
C ALA A 87 1.46 22.88 9.95
N LYS A 88 2.59 22.28 9.53
CA LYS A 88 3.73 21.91 10.39
C LYS A 88 4.75 23.04 10.52
N ALA A 89 5.19 23.28 11.76
CA ALA A 89 6.28 24.19 12.12
C ALA A 89 7.67 23.57 11.92
N THR A 90 8.60 24.34 11.37
CA THR A 90 10.04 24.06 11.27
C THR A 90 10.79 24.81 12.36
N LYS A 91 11.60 24.09 13.16
CA LYS A 91 12.58 24.63 14.10
C LYS A 91 13.96 24.64 13.44
N SER A 92 14.66 25.77 13.47
CA SER A 92 16.09 25.89 13.16
C SER A 92 16.86 26.23 14.43
N LEU A 93 17.89 25.43 14.75
CA LEU A 93 18.86 25.69 15.82
C LEU A 93 20.22 25.99 15.19
N SER A 94 20.83 27.05 15.71
CA SER A 94 22.17 27.58 15.47
C SER A 94 23.27 26.71 16.07
N GLY A 95 24.44 26.67 15.44
CA GLY A 95 25.67 26.13 16.05
C GLY A 95 26.90 26.44 15.20
N SER A 96 27.77 27.28 15.75
CA SER A 96 29.04 27.77 15.19
C SER A 96 30.12 26.68 15.09
N PHE A 97 30.90 26.70 14.01
CA PHE A 97 32.06 25.83 13.78
C PHE A 97 33.35 26.65 13.93
N VAL A 98 34.31 26.15 14.70
CA VAL A 98 35.66 26.74 14.87
C VAL A 98 36.64 25.82 14.13
N ASP A 99 37.41 26.41 13.22
CA ASP A 99 38.47 25.74 12.45
C ASP A 99 39.72 25.46 13.29
N VAL A 100 40.25 24.24 13.19
CA VAL A 100 41.60 23.89 13.66
C VAL A 100 42.27 22.99 12.60
N GLU A 101 43.40 23.45 12.07
CA GLU A 101 44.24 22.77 11.06
C GLU A 101 44.92 21.48 11.57
N PRO A 102 45.20 20.48 10.71
CA PRO A 102 45.96 19.29 11.09
C PRO A 102 47.45 19.39 10.71
N LYS A 103 48.33 19.14 11.69
CA LYS A 103 49.77 18.88 11.49
C LYS A 103 50.03 17.44 11.01
N ARG A 104 51.07 17.33 10.17
CA ARG A 104 51.56 16.18 9.38
C ARG A 104 51.91 14.93 10.19
N LEU A 105 51.67 13.76 9.59
CA LEU A 105 51.95 12.42 10.12
C LEU A 105 53.24 11.83 9.51
N PHE A 106 54.05 11.20 10.36
CA PHE A 106 55.25 10.43 10.03
C PHE A 106 54.91 9.07 9.37
N THR A 107 55.72 8.65 8.41
CA THR A 107 55.72 7.33 7.75
C THR A 107 56.53 6.31 8.56
N LEU A 108 55.92 5.15 8.85
CA LEU A 108 56.59 3.96 9.40
C LEU A 108 56.58 2.81 8.37
N LYS A 109 57.67 2.05 8.41
CA LYS A 109 58.26 1.10 7.43
C LYS A 109 57.29 0.07 6.83
N ASP A 110 57.57 -0.34 5.59
CA ASP A 110 56.68 -1.07 4.68
C ASP A 110 56.70 -2.62 4.79
N ASP A 111 57.61 -3.22 5.55
CA ASP A 111 57.88 -4.67 5.41
C ASP A 111 56.94 -5.60 6.21
N GLU A 112 56.18 -5.13 7.20
CA GLU A 112 55.25 -5.97 7.99
C GLU A 112 53.78 -5.95 7.49
N ARG A 113 53.47 -5.23 6.40
CA ARG A 113 52.08 -5.07 5.92
C ARG A 113 51.55 -6.22 5.05
N ASN A 114 52.42 -7.11 4.56
CA ASN A 114 52.10 -7.94 3.40
C ASN A 114 51.09 -9.09 3.63
N ASP A 115 50.91 -9.57 4.87
CA ASP A 115 50.03 -10.73 5.13
C ASP A 115 48.78 -10.42 5.95
N LYS A 116 48.64 -9.20 6.49
CA LYS A 116 47.43 -8.79 7.21
C LYS A 116 46.36 -8.34 6.21
N PHE A 117 45.16 -8.92 6.33
CA PHE A 117 44.00 -8.49 5.54
C PHE A 117 43.55 -7.07 5.87
N ILE A 118 43.84 -6.57 7.07
CA ILE A 118 43.48 -5.23 7.51
C ILE A 118 44.74 -4.53 8.01
N TYR A 119 44.98 -3.33 7.50
CA TYR A 119 46.05 -2.46 7.96
C TYR A 119 45.49 -1.11 8.43
N GLN A 120 46.22 -0.45 9.33
CA GLN A 120 45.84 0.87 9.84
C GLN A 120 46.72 1.95 9.21
N GLU A 121 46.10 3.01 8.72
CA GLU A 121 46.78 4.28 8.41
C GLU A 121 46.13 5.39 9.25
N GLY A 122 46.88 5.90 10.22
CA GLY A 122 46.36 6.80 11.24
C GLY A 122 45.22 6.17 12.03
N LYS A 123 44.07 6.84 12.09
CA LYS A 123 42.86 6.35 12.79
C LYS A 123 41.95 5.49 11.92
N ARG A 124 42.31 5.24 10.67
CA ARG A 124 41.48 4.53 9.70
C ARG A 124 42.06 3.16 9.40
N SER A 125 41.18 2.18 9.27
CA SER A 125 41.54 0.81 8.88
C SER A 125 41.13 0.55 7.43
N TYR A 126 42.03 -0.04 6.66
CA TYR A 126 41.87 -0.30 5.23
C TYR A 126 41.98 -1.80 4.95
N LEU A 127 41.33 -2.23 3.87
CA LEU A 127 41.42 -3.60 3.38
C LEU A 127 42.68 -3.75 2.54
N ASN A 128 43.54 -4.71 2.87
CA ASN A 128 44.66 -5.10 2.02
C ASN A 128 44.13 -5.88 0.82
N GLN A 129 44.07 -5.22 -0.34
CA GLN A 129 43.52 -5.81 -1.55
C GLN A 129 44.36 -6.97 -2.07
N ASP A 130 45.68 -6.93 -1.88
CA ASP A 130 46.59 -7.97 -2.35
C ASP A 130 46.38 -9.26 -1.56
N ALA A 131 46.23 -9.17 -0.25
CA ALA A 131 45.86 -10.30 0.60
C ALA A 131 44.51 -10.91 0.17
N VAL A 132 43.52 -10.08 -0.16
CA VAL A 132 42.19 -10.53 -0.63
C VAL A 132 42.23 -11.14 -2.04
N ASN A 133 43.13 -10.67 -2.90
CA ASN A 133 43.31 -11.21 -4.24
C ASN A 133 43.93 -12.62 -4.19
N LYS A 134 44.78 -12.90 -3.19
CA LYS A 134 45.36 -14.23 -2.93
C LYS A 134 44.32 -15.25 -2.42
N LEU A 135 43.18 -14.81 -1.89
CA LEU A 135 42.11 -15.73 -1.46
C LEU A 135 41.46 -16.44 -2.65
N GLU A 136 41.40 -17.76 -2.58
CA GLU A 136 40.64 -18.58 -3.52
C GLU A 136 39.14 -18.29 -3.41
N SER A 137 38.47 -18.19 -4.57
CA SER A 137 37.04 -17.94 -4.62
C SER A 137 36.24 -19.23 -4.71
N ILE A 138 35.38 -19.47 -3.72
CA ILE A 138 34.45 -20.61 -3.69
C ILE A 138 33.15 -20.22 -4.39
N SER A 139 32.74 -20.98 -5.40
CA SER A 139 31.48 -20.71 -6.11
C SER A 139 30.30 -21.34 -5.37
N VAL A 140 29.27 -20.53 -5.05
CA VAL A 140 28.08 -20.96 -4.31
C VAL A 140 26.82 -20.29 -4.87
N ASP A 141 25.66 -20.93 -4.72
CA ASP A 141 24.37 -20.30 -5.06
C ASP A 141 23.96 -19.23 -4.05
N LYS A 142 24.27 -19.47 -2.77
CA LYS A 142 24.04 -18.56 -1.65
C LYS A 142 25.18 -18.69 -0.65
N VAL A 143 25.58 -17.58 -0.03
CA VAL A 143 26.55 -17.62 1.06
C VAL A 143 26.03 -18.50 2.21
N PRO A 144 26.90 -19.30 2.88
CA PRO A 144 26.52 -20.04 4.08
C PRO A 144 25.90 -19.12 5.15
N PRO A 145 25.06 -19.65 6.06
CA PRO A 145 24.40 -18.81 7.07
C PRO A 145 25.39 -18.23 8.10
N VAL A 146 26.44 -18.97 8.44
CA VAL A 146 27.43 -18.60 9.47
C VAL A 146 28.85 -18.76 8.91
N PRO A 147 29.26 -17.94 7.92
CA PRO A 147 30.62 -17.97 7.41
C PRO A 147 31.58 -17.50 8.51
N ASN A 148 32.68 -18.21 8.73
CA ASN A 148 33.66 -17.82 9.75
C ASN A 148 35.07 -17.82 9.17
N GLY A 149 35.82 -16.76 9.50
CA GLY A 149 37.18 -16.56 9.03
C GLY A 149 37.29 -15.86 7.66
N PRO A 150 38.52 -15.62 7.20
CA PRO A 150 38.78 -14.98 5.92
C PRO A 150 38.40 -15.93 4.79
N VAL A 151 37.34 -15.61 4.07
CA VAL A 151 36.83 -16.45 2.97
C VAL A 151 36.19 -15.57 1.89
N LYS A 152 36.30 -16.02 0.64
CA LYS A 152 35.80 -15.31 -0.54
C LYS A 152 34.85 -16.20 -1.32
N TYR A 153 33.59 -15.76 -1.44
CA TYR A 153 32.55 -16.45 -2.19
C TYR A 153 32.26 -15.73 -3.50
N ARG A 154 32.15 -16.49 -4.58
CA ARG A 154 31.52 -16.06 -5.84
C ARG A 154 30.07 -16.56 -5.83
N VAL A 155 29.12 -15.64 -5.83
CA VAL A 155 27.70 -15.97 -5.69
C VAL A 155 26.98 -15.82 -7.02
N LYS A 156 26.02 -16.71 -7.30
CA LYS A 156 25.17 -16.64 -8.50
C LYS A 156 24.42 -15.31 -8.57
N TYR A 157 24.53 -14.62 -9.70
CA TYR A 157 23.85 -13.34 -9.93
C TYR A 157 22.37 -13.57 -10.25
N VAL A 158 21.49 -12.97 -9.46
CA VAL A 158 20.04 -12.99 -9.68
C VAL A 158 19.58 -11.54 -9.90
N GLU A 159 19.15 -11.22 -11.12
CA GLU A 159 18.84 -9.84 -11.52
C GLU A 159 17.63 -9.26 -10.78
N SER A 160 16.65 -10.10 -10.45
CA SER A 160 15.44 -9.69 -9.71
C SER A 160 15.71 -9.36 -8.23
N ASP A 161 16.71 -10.01 -7.62
CA ASP A 161 17.07 -9.80 -6.21
C ASP A 161 18.53 -10.22 -5.93
N PRO A 162 19.50 -9.36 -6.29
CA PRO A 162 20.92 -9.69 -6.17
C PRO A 162 21.40 -9.77 -4.72
N LEU A 163 20.67 -9.18 -3.77
CA LEU A 163 21.07 -9.11 -2.36
C LEU A 163 20.64 -10.33 -1.55
N ARG A 164 19.62 -11.08 -2.00
CA ARG A 164 19.18 -12.30 -1.31
C ARG A 164 20.28 -13.34 -1.18
N ALA A 165 21.09 -13.49 -2.22
CA ALA A 165 22.14 -14.50 -2.28
C ALA A 165 23.34 -14.19 -1.36
N VAL A 166 23.50 -12.91 -0.96
CA VAL A 166 24.57 -12.46 -0.04
C VAL A 166 24.11 -12.39 1.42
N SER A 167 22.86 -12.74 1.74
CA SER A 167 22.34 -12.70 3.12
C SER A 167 22.92 -13.83 3.98
N ASP A 168 23.32 -13.48 5.21
CA ASP A 168 23.83 -14.40 6.24
C ASP A 168 23.26 -14.01 7.62
N ASN A 169 23.58 -14.77 8.67
CA ASN A 169 23.00 -14.62 10.00
C ASN A 169 23.81 -13.74 10.95
N TRP A 170 24.90 -13.11 10.49
CA TRP A 170 25.70 -12.26 11.37
C TRP A 170 25.05 -10.88 11.58
N ASN A 171 25.33 -10.28 12.74
CA ASN A 171 24.78 -8.98 13.12
C ASN A 171 25.54 -7.82 12.46
N TRP A 172 25.39 -7.67 11.15
CA TRP A 172 26.09 -6.64 10.40
C TRP A 172 25.62 -5.21 10.69
N GLY A 173 26.58 -4.29 10.61
CA GLY A 173 26.40 -2.85 10.52
C GLY A 173 25.62 -2.40 9.29
N ARG A 174 25.29 -1.11 9.25
CA ARG A 174 24.79 -0.48 8.03
C ARG A 174 25.88 -0.58 6.96
N ALA A 175 25.52 -1.03 5.77
CA ALA A 175 26.42 -1.05 4.62
C ALA A 175 26.94 0.37 4.31
N GLN A 176 28.27 0.49 4.24
CA GLN A 176 28.97 1.71 3.89
C GLN A 176 29.55 1.58 2.48
N PRO A 177 29.38 2.56 1.59
CA PRO A 177 30.09 2.57 0.32
C PRO A 177 31.61 2.54 0.53
N CYS A 178 32.30 1.66 -0.19
CA CYS A 178 33.75 1.52 -0.14
C CYS A 178 34.28 1.54 -1.58
N PRO A 179 34.61 2.72 -2.13
CA PRO A 179 35.01 2.83 -3.53
C PRO A 179 36.33 2.11 -3.80
N ARG A 180 36.44 1.50 -4.98
CA ARG A 180 37.66 0.87 -5.50
C ARG A 180 37.88 1.38 -6.92
N LYS A 181 39.11 1.78 -7.26
CA LYS A 181 39.45 2.35 -8.57
C LYS A 181 39.28 1.35 -9.73
N ASP A 182 39.53 0.06 -9.50
CA ASP A 182 39.50 -0.97 -10.55
C ASP A 182 38.10 -1.52 -10.83
N PHE A 183 37.06 -0.91 -10.26
CA PHE A 183 35.69 -1.39 -10.42
C PHE A 183 35.07 -0.82 -11.69
N CYS A 184 34.27 -1.64 -12.40
CA CYS A 184 33.47 -1.17 -13.54
C CYS A 184 32.64 0.06 -13.15
N ASN A 185 32.42 1.00 -14.07
CA ASN A 185 31.73 2.28 -13.80
C ASN A 185 30.37 2.12 -13.08
N THR A 186 29.71 0.98 -13.24
CA THR A 186 28.40 0.67 -12.62
C THR A 186 28.48 -0.24 -11.41
N GLY A 187 29.64 -0.85 -11.13
CA GLY A 187 29.78 -1.77 -10.03
C GLY A 187 29.98 -1.05 -8.70
N ARG A 188 29.62 -1.71 -7.60
CA ARG A 188 29.65 -1.13 -6.25
C ARG A 188 30.29 -2.11 -5.28
N ARG A 189 31.16 -1.60 -4.42
CA ARG A 189 31.65 -2.30 -3.23
C ARG A 189 31.08 -1.66 -1.97
N THR A 190 30.58 -2.49 -1.07
CA THR A 190 30.08 -2.06 0.23
C THR A 190 30.80 -2.80 1.36
N LEU A 191 30.97 -2.12 2.48
CA LEU A 191 31.57 -2.64 3.72
C LEU A 191 30.50 -2.70 4.81
N GLN A 192 30.45 -3.82 5.51
CA GLN A 192 29.70 -3.99 6.74
C GLN A 192 30.64 -4.47 7.85
N ILE A 193 30.62 -3.78 8.99
CA ILE A 193 31.37 -4.16 10.19
C ILE A 193 30.40 -4.87 11.14
N CYS A 194 30.81 -5.98 11.74
CA CYS A 194 29.97 -6.68 12.70
C CYS A 194 29.68 -5.77 13.91
N LYS A 195 28.43 -5.74 14.37
CA LYS A 195 28.04 -5.01 15.59
C LYS A 195 28.36 -5.80 16.86
N GLY A 196 28.89 -7.02 16.73
CA GLY A 196 29.11 -7.93 17.84
C GLY A 196 27.81 -8.44 18.47
N SER A 197 27.93 -8.88 19.72
CA SER A 197 26.84 -9.50 20.49
C SER A 197 26.82 -9.02 21.93
N PHE A 198 25.86 -9.48 22.71
CA PHE A 198 25.75 -9.17 24.14
C PHE A 198 25.92 -10.45 24.95
N LYS A 199 26.49 -10.34 26.15
CA LYS A 199 26.53 -11.42 27.14
C LYS A 199 26.03 -10.94 28.51
N CYS A 200 25.27 -11.77 29.18
CA CYS A 200 24.90 -11.54 30.57
C CYS A 200 26.09 -11.87 31.48
N VAL A 201 26.46 -10.92 32.35
CA VAL A 201 27.59 -11.08 33.29
C VAL A 201 27.15 -11.67 34.62
N ASN A 202 25.85 -11.61 34.95
CA ASN A 202 25.35 -12.05 36.24
C ASN A 202 25.49 -13.59 36.40
N PRO A 203 26.31 -14.07 37.36
CA PRO A 203 26.49 -15.50 37.58
C PRO A 203 25.23 -16.18 38.15
N GLY A 204 24.36 -15.42 38.82
CA GLY A 204 23.09 -15.90 39.39
C GLY A 204 21.90 -15.83 38.43
N CYS A 205 22.12 -15.51 37.15
CA CYS A 205 21.06 -15.39 36.15
C CYS A 205 20.27 -16.69 36.00
N THR A 206 18.93 -16.59 35.97
CA THR A 206 18.02 -17.75 35.81
C THR A 206 18.30 -18.51 34.51
N TYR A 207 18.60 -17.82 33.41
CA TYR A 207 19.02 -18.47 32.16
C TYR A 207 20.24 -19.37 32.37
N LYS A 208 21.28 -18.88 33.07
CA LYS A 208 22.51 -19.65 33.31
C LYS A 208 22.25 -20.85 34.20
N LYS A 209 21.33 -20.74 35.18
CA LYS A 209 20.92 -21.87 36.02
C LYS A 209 20.20 -22.96 35.24
N ILE A 210 19.41 -22.59 34.23
CA ILE A 210 18.62 -23.54 33.42
C ILE A 210 19.46 -24.14 32.30
N GLN A 211 20.18 -23.30 31.56
CA GLN A 211 20.89 -23.67 30.33
C GLN A 211 22.38 -23.98 30.54
N ASN A 212 22.88 -23.90 31.77
CA ASN A 212 24.29 -24.06 32.14
C ASN A 212 25.30 -23.20 31.35
N THR A 213 24.80 -22.18 30.64
CA THR A 213 25.57 -21.30 29.77
C THR A 213 25.20 -19.85 30.02
N THR A 214 26.13 -18.92 29.78
CA THR A 214 25.82 -17.49 29.90
C THR A 214 24.84 -17.09 28.81
N ASN A 215 23.80 -16.34 29.19
CA ASN A 215 22.84 -15.83 28.22
C ASN A 215 23.55 -14.92 27.20
N LYS A 216 23.42 -15.25 25.92
CA LYS A 216 23.93 -14.48 24.77
C LYS A 216 22.85 -14.11 23.75
N VAL A 217 21.59 -14.45 24.01
CA VAL A 217 20.49 -14.37 23.04
C VAL A 217 19.34 -13.49 23.51
N ASP A 218 18.99 -13.53 24.80
CA ASP A 218 17.78 -12.88 25.29
C ASP A 218 18.08 -11.55 25.99
N PHE A 219 18.01 -10.47 25.20
CA PHE A 219 18.20 -9.11 25.68
C PHE A 219 17.08 -8.18 25.23
N SER A 220 16.67 -7.30 26.13
CA SER A 220 15.72 -6.22 25.84
C SER A 220 16.35 -5.14 24.94
N LYS A 221 15.51 -4.28 24.35
CA LYS A 221 15.95 -3.08 23.60
C LYS A 221 16.85 -2.15 24.43
N ALA A 222 16.68 -2.16 25.76
CA ALA A 222 17.50 -1.41 26.71
C ALA A 222 18.83 -2.10 27.04
N LYS A 223 19.22 -3.15 26.30
CA LYS A 223 20.44 -3.94 26.50
C LYS A 223 20.53 -4.56 27.90
N LYS A 224 19.38 -4.89 28.49
CA LYS A 224 19.28 -5.64 29.75
C LYS A 224 18.89 -7.08 29.48
N CYS A 225 19.46 -8.02 30.22
CA CYS A 225 19.09 -9.42 30.19
C CYS A 225 17.60 -9.57 30.52
N THR A 226 16.82 -10.27 29.70
CA THR A 226 15.37 -10.47 29.95
C THR A 226 15.11 -11.29 31.21
N HIS A 227 16.05 -12.18 31.57
CA HIS A 227 15.93 -13.15 32.65
C HIS A 227 16.27 -12.59 34.03
N CYS A 228 17.36 -11.82 34.15
CA CYS A 228 17.79 -11.24 35.43
C CYS A 228 17.73 -9.72 35.49
N LYS A 229 17.35 -9.04 34.40
CA LYS A 229 17.27 -7.58 34.26
C LYS A 229 18.59 -6.81 34.39
N GLU A 230 19.71 -7.52 34.58
CA GLU A 230 21.06 -6.94 34.64
C GLU A 230 21.50 -6.38 33.29
N ILE A 231 22.34 -5.33 33.31
CA ILE A 231 22.89 -4.74 32.09
C ILE A 231 23.81 -5.75 31.40
N ALA A 232 23.61 -5.94 30.10
CA ALA A 232 24.42 -6.85 29.30
C ALA A 232 25.75 -6.20 28.91
N LEU A 233 26.83 -7.00 28.97
CA LEU A 233 28.13 -6.59 28.47
C LEU A 233 28.15 -6.77 26.95
N HIS A 234 28.52 -5.72 26.25
CA HIS A 234 28.72 -5.76 24.80
C HIS A 234 30.06 -6.42 24.47
N ILE A 235 30.04 -7.37 23.55
CA ILE A 235 31.23 -8.01 22.98
C ILE A 235 31.45 -7.37 21.62
N GLU A 236 32.49 -6.56 21.49
CA GLU A 236 32.93 -6.02 20.21
C GLU A 236 33.40 -7.15 19.30
N CYS A 237 33.15 -7.01 18.00
CA CYS A 237 33.59 -7.97 16.99
C CYS A 237 34.27 -7.22 15.87
N SER A 238 35.47 -7.65 15.51
CA SER A 238 36.29 -6.99 14.50
C SER A 238 35.94 -7.43 13.07
N ALA A 239 35.26 -8.58 12.93
CA ALA A 239 34.86 -9.18 11.66
C ALA A 239 34.18 -8.21 10.70
N ARG A 240 34.55 -8.35 9.42
CA ARG A 240 34.08 -7.47 8.34
C ARG A 240 33.59 -8.28 7.16
N LYS A 241 32.60 -7.72 6.48
CA LYS A 241 32.03 -8.24 5.24
C LYS A 241 32.13 -7.18 4.16
N TYR A 242 32.69 -7.56 3.03
CA TYR A 242 32.71 -6.77 1.82
C TYR A 242 31.83 -7.44 0.77
N VAL A 243 30.90 -6.68 0.19
CA VAL A 243 30.09 -7.15 -0.94
C VAL A 243 30.45 -6.33 -2.15
N GLU A 244 30.97 -7.01 -3.15
CA GLU A 244 31.32 -6.49 -4.46
C GLU A 244 30.26 -6.94 -5.44
N ASN A 245 29.44 -5.99 -5.90
CA ASN A 245 28.41 -6.24 -6.90
C ASN A 245 28.79 -5.56 -8.20
N ASP A 246 29.20 -6.36 -9.18
CA ASP A 246 29.50 -5.92 -10.52
C ASP A 246 28.31 -6.21 -11.45
N HIS A 247 27.48 -5.19 -11.66
CA HIS A 247 26.29 -5.30 -12.48
C HIS A 247 26.63 -5.48 -13.97
N CYS A 248 27.70 -4.86 -14.47
CA CYS A 248 28.03 -4.93 -15.89
C CYS A 248 28.52 -6.33 -16.27
N HIS A 249 29.21 -7.02 -15.36
CA HIS A 249 29.70 -8.37 -15.59
C HIS A 249 28.82 -9.48 -14.97
N LYS A 250 27.66 -9.14 -14.39
CA LYS A 250 26.75 -10.05 -13.67
C LYS A 250 27.49 -10.94 -12.66
N LYS A 251 28.35 -10.34 -11.85
CA LYS A 251 29.19 -11.04 -10.86
C LYS A 251 29.01 -10.42 -9.49
N ILE A 252 28.79 -11.26 -8.48
CA ILE A 252 28.78 -10.84 -7.08
C ILE A 252 29.84 -11.64 -6.32
N MET A 253 30.70 -10.91 -5.61
CA MET A 253 31.70 -11.47 -4.71
C MET A 253 31.40 -11.02 -3.28
N VAL A 254 31.47 -11.96 -2.34
CA VAL A 254 31.34 -11.69 -0.91
C VAL A 254 32.62 -12.10 -0.22
N ILE A 255 33.25 -11.17 0.47
CA ILE A 255 34.54 -11.36 1.13
C ILE A 255 34.34 -11.14 2.63
N TYR A 256 34.60 -12.17 3.41
CA TYR A 256 34.68 -12.09 4.86
C TYR A 256 36.13 -11.96 5.26
N VAL A 257 36.38 -11.14 6.27
CA VAL A 257 37.71 -10.85 6.80
C VAL A 257 37.65 -10.88 8.32
N GLU A 258 38.70 -11.44 8.93
CA GLU A 258 38.78 -11.77 10.36
C GLU A 258 37.75 -12.83 10.79
N THR A 259 37.80 -13.24 12.05
CA THR A 259 36.92 -14.26 12.65
C THR A 259 35.89 -13.61 13.56
N HIS A 260 34.72 -14.25 13.68
CA HIS A 260 33.68 -13.78 14.59
C HIS A 260 33.90 -14.32 16.02
N ASP A 261 34.02 -13.42 16.98
CA ASP A 261 34.01 -13.75 18.42
C ASP A 261 32.61 -13.56 19.07
N CYS A 262 31.63 -13.19 18.25
CA CYS A 262 30.24 -12.97 18.65
C CYS A 262 29.35 -14.16 18.28
N THR A 263 28.11 -14.18 18.79
CA THR A 263 27.11 -15.16 18.38
C THR A 263 26.33 -14.69 17.14
N PRO A 264 26.07 -15.58 16.17
CA PRO A 264 25.20 -15.26 15.05
C PRO A 264 23.76 -15.07 15.55
N ARG A 265 22.92 -14.46 14.72
CA ARG A 265 21.48 -14.44 14.96
C ARG A 265 20.93 -15.86 14.82
N ALA A 266 19.94 -16.18 15.64
CA ALA A 266 19.19 -17.42 15.46
C ALA A 266 18.58 -17.45 14.06
N ASP A 267 18.53 -18.64 13.45
CA ASP A 267 17.75 -18.84 12.24
C ASP A 267 16.28 -18.59 12.57
N ASP A 268 15.69 -17.54 12.00
CA ASP A 268 14.26 -17.35 12.05
C ASP A 268 13.62 -18.44 11.18
N SER A 269 13.16 -19.53 11.79
CA SER A 269 12.46 -20.62 11.13
C SER A 269 11.04 -20.19 10.71
N ASN A 270 10.90 -19.10 9.97
CA ASN A 270 9.58 -18.58 9.63
C ASN A 270 8.74 -19.60 8.83
N PRO A 271 7.40 -19.62 8.98
CA PRO A 271 6.53 -20.53 8.25
C PRO A 271 6.60 -20.27 6.75
N SER A 272 6.42 -21.33 5.97
CA SER A 272 6.32 -21.24 4.51
C SER A 272 5.01 -20.60 4.07
N LYS A 273 5.01 -20.05 2.85
CA LYS A 273 3.81 -19.45 2.26
C LYS A 273 2.72 -20.51 2.05
N GLU A 274 3.12 -21.72 1.66
CA GLU A 274 2.23 -22.86 1.39
C GLU A 274 1.49 -23.29 2.66
N SER A 275 2.21 -23.39 3.78
CA SER A 275 1.63 -23.77 5.08
C SER A 275 0.57 -22.76 5.56
N VAL A 276 0.86 -21.46 5.43
CA VAL A 276 -0.12 -20.40 5.75
C VAL A 276 -1.30 -20.43 4.78
N LYS A 277 -1.05 -20.68 3.47
CA LYS A 277 -2.10 -20.78 2.46
C LYS A 277 -3.05 -21.94 2.73
N GLU A 278 -2.54 -23.10 3.12
CA GLU A 278 -3.36 -24.27 3.48
C GLU A 278 -4.24 -23.99 4.70
N TYR A 279 -3.70 -23.32 5.72
CA TYR A 279 -4.49 -22.90 6.87
C TYR A 279 -5.61 -21.92 6.48
N LEU A 280 -5.31 -20.96 5.61
CA LEU A 280 -6.31 -19.98 5.15
C LEU A 280 -7.38 -20.60 4.24
N LYS A 281 -7.14 -21.75 3.61
CA LYS A 281 -8.19 -22.48 2.86
C LYS A 281 -9.31 -22.96 3.78
N THR A 282 -8.97 -23.46 4.97
CA THR A 282 -9.97 -23.97 5.91
C THR A 282 -10.56 -22.86 6.78
N ARG A 283 -9.80 -21.78 7.04
CA ARG A 283 -10.24 -20.65 7.87
C ARG A 283 -9.86 -19.29 7.27
N PRO A 284 -10.57 -18.83 6.21
CA PRO A 284 -10.19 -17.64 5.43
C PRO A 284 -10.13 -16.33 6.23
N THR A 285 -10.98 -16.20 7.25
CA THR A 285 -11.12 -14.96 8.04
C THR A 285 -10.12 -14.85 9.20
N SER A 286 -9.26 -15.85 9.40
CA SER A 286 -8.32 -15.86 10.52
C SER A 286 -7.36 -14.68 10.48
N CYS A 287 -7.15 -14.01 11.62
CA CYS A 287 -6.13 -12.97 11.75
C CYS A 287 -4.75 -13.60 12.01
N ALA A 288 -3.66 -12.88 11.74
CA ALA A 288 -2.31 -13.40 11.96
C ALA A 288 -2.10 -13.94 13.38
N LYS A 289 -2.62 -13.25 14.40
CA LYS A 289 -2.58 -13.69 15.80
C LYS A 289 -3.33 -15.00 16.02
N GLN A 290 -4.47 -15.18 15.36
CA GLN A 290 -5.26 -16.41 15.44
C GLN A 290 -4.50 -17.59 14.82
N ILE A 291 -3.86 -17.37 13.67
CA ILE A 291 -3.01 -18.39 13.00
C ILE A 291 -1.90 -18.85 13.95
N GLN A 292 -1.24 -17.91 14.64
CA GLN A 292 -0.17 -18.24 15.61
C GLN A 292 -0.68 -19.15 16.73
N VAL A 293 -1.77 -18.75 17.38
CA VAL A 293 -2.33 -19.48 18.52
C VAL A 293 -2.84 -20.85 18.09
N ASP A 294 -3.54 -20.92 16.97
CA ASP A 294 -4.14 -22.18 16.51
C ASP A 294 -3.08 -23.18 16.07
N LYS A 295 -1.99 -22.75 15.44
CA LYS A 295 -0.90 -23.67 15.06
C LYS A 295 -0.16 -24.23 16.27
N VAL A 296 0.10 -23.41 17.30
CA VAL A 296 0.70 -23.89 18.55
C VAL A 296 -0.28 -24.81 19.30
N ARG A 297 -1.57 -24.47 19.32
CA ARG A 297 -2.61 -25.31 19.91
C ARG A 297 -2.73 -26.66 19.20
N GLU A 298 -2.75 -26.68 17.87
CA GLU A 298 -2.74 -27.91 17.06
C GLU A 298 -1.52 -28.78 17.36
N ALA A 299 -0.33 -28.18 17.52
CA ALA A 299 0.88 -28.90 17.91
C ALA A 299 0.78 -29.51 19.32
N LEU A 300 0.24 -28.76 20.29
CA LEU A 300 0.03 -29.25 21.66
C LEU A 300 -1.01 -30.39 21.72
N LEU A 301 -2.10 -30.27 20.96
CA LEU A 301 -3.18 -31.27 20.96
C LEU A 301 -2.87 -32.52 20.12
N SER A 302 -1.91 -32.45 19.20
CA SER A 302 -1.52 -33.57 18.34
C SER A 302 -0.55 -34.56 19.01
N GLY A 303 -0.23 -34.38 20.29
CA GLY A 303 0.64 -35.29 21.05
C GLY A 303 2.12 -35.22 20.66
N LYS A 304 2.54 -34.14 20.00
CA LYS A 304 3.94 -33.89 19.67
C LYS A 304 4.80 -33.72 20.93
N ASN A 305 6.08 -34.06 20.83
CA ASN A 305 7.02 -33.86 21.93
C ASN A 305 7.27 -32.34 22.19
N CYS A 306 7.82 -32.01 23.36
CA CYS A 306 8.04 -30.62 23.76
C CYS A 306 8.97 -29.86 22.79
N GLU A 307 9.93 -30.53 22.17
CA GLU A 307 10.88 -29.92 21.23
C GLU A 307 10.17 -29.53 19.93
N GLU A 308 9.37 -30.43 19.35
CA GLU A 308 8.57 -30.15 18.15
C GLU A 308 7.51 -29.07 18.38
N VAL A 309 6.89 -29.03 19.55
CA VAL A 309 5.96 -27.94 19.91
C VAL A 309 6.72 -26.61 19.99
N ASN A 310 7.92 -26.62 20.58
CA ASN A 310 8.76 -25.43 20.67
C ASN A 310 9.26 -24.97 19.29
N ASP A 311 9.54 -25.90 18.39
CA ASP A 311 9.87 -25.59 17.00
C ASP A 311 8.69 -24.92 16.30
N VAL A 312 7.48 -25.49 16.36
CA VAL A 312 6.27 -24.87 15.79
C VAL A 312 6.03 -23.48 16.39
N ALA A 313 6.17 -23.32 17.70
CA ALA A 313 6.02 -22.04 18.36
C ALA A 313 7.06 -21.02 17.89
N SER A 314 8.32 -21.45 17.73
CA SER A 314 9.40 -20.61 17.21
C SER A 314 9.12 -20.19 15.78
N GLN A 315 8.66 -21.12 14.92
CA GLN A 315 8.33 -20.83 13.54
C GLN A 315 7.24 -19.76 13.45
N TYR A 316 6.13 -19.95 14.16
CA TYR A 316 5.00 -19.03 14.12
C TYR A 316 5.13 -17.82 15.05
N SER A 317 6.27 -17.60 15.72
CA SER A 317 6.43 -16.48 16.66
C SER A 317 6.37 -15.10 15.98
N ASN A 318 6.79 -14.99 14.72
CA ASN A 318 6.88 -13.73 13.99
C ASN A 318 5.55 -13.31 13.35
N GLN A 319 4.75 -12.54 14.09
CA GLN A 319 3.44 -12.06 13.64
C GLN A 319 3.51 -11.21 12.36
N ARG A 320 4.58 -10.42 12.19
CA ARG A 320 4.73 -9.54 11.01
C ARG A 320 4.92 -10.35 9.74
N HIS A 321 5.71 -11.42 9.82
CA HIS A 321 5.92 -12.31 8.67
C HIS A 321 4.64 -13.04 8.28
N ILE A 322 3.87 -13.53 9.26
CA ILE A 322 2.57 -14.16 9.01
C ILE A 322 1.60 -13.17 8.36
N GLN A 323 1.56 -11.92 8.85
CA GLN A 323 0.72 -10.88 8.25
C GLN A 323 1.13 -10.59 6.80
N TYR A 324 2.44 -10.51 6.52
CA TYR A 324 2.96 -10.34 5.16
C TYR A 324 2.52 -11.50 4.24
N LEU A 325 2.71 -12.75 4.67
CA LEU A 325 2.28 -13.92 3.91
C LEU A 325 0.78 -13.91 3.65
N LYS A 326 -0.04 -13.63 4.69
CA LYS A 326 -1.49 -13.51 4.56
C LYS A 326 -1.86 -12.46 3.51
N THR A 327 -1.33 -11.24 3.63
CA THR A 327 -1.64 -10.17 2.65
C THR A 327 -1.22 -10.53 1.22
N THR A 328 -0.16 -11.31 1.06
CA THR A 328 0.30 -11.78 -0.25
C THR A 328 -0.64 -12.83 -0.82
N ILE A 329 -1.10 -13.77 0.01
CA ILE A 329 -2.08 -14.81 -0.36
C ILE A 329 -3.45 -14.19 -0.65
N ASP A 330 -3.89 -13.23 0.16
CA ASP A 330 -5.16 -12.52 -0.03
C ASP A 330 -5.15 -11.74 -1.34
N LYS A 331 -4.04 -11.07 -1.70
CA LYS A 331 -3.90 -10.41 -3.01
C LYS A 331 -3.97 -11.37 -4.19
N GLU A 332 -3.42 -12.58 -4.06
CA GLU A 332 -3.48 -13.60 -5.10
C GLU A 332 -4.88 -14.20 -5.26
N ASN A 333 -5.58 -14.44 -4.15
CA ASN A 333 -6.89 -15.07 -4.17
C ASN A 333 -8.02 -14.05 -4.39
N ARG A 334 -7.80 -12.77 -4.07
CA ARG A 334 -8.82 -11.71 -4.04
C ARG A 334 -8.24 -10.43 -4.65
N PRO A 335 -8.09 -10.38 -5.99
CA PRO A 335 -7.49 -9.24 -6.67
C PRO A 335 -8.28 -7.92 -6.42
N GLY A 336 -9.60 -7.99 -6.25
CA GLY A 336 -10.44 -6.84 -5.86
C GLY A 336 -10.49 -6.49 -4.38
N GLY A 337 -9.78 -7.24 -3.52
CA GLY A 337 -9.75 -7.00 -2.08
C GLY A 337 -10.99 -7.50 -1.31
N SER A 338 -10.96 -7.31 0.01
CA SER A 338 -12.05 -7.70 0.92
C SER A 338 -13.34 -6.92 0.69
N ASP A 339 -13.23 -5.71 0.14
CA ASP A 339 -14.34 -4.76 0.10
C ASP A 339 -15.31 -5.11 -1.03
N VAL A 340 -14.81 -5.55 -2.19
CA VAL A 340 -15.65 -6.06 -3.29
C VAL A 340 -16.37 -7.35 -2.89
N GLU A 341 -15.69 -8.24 -2.14
CA GLU A 341 -16.35 -9.44 -1.59
C GLU A 341 -17.45 -9.09 -0.58
N ALA A 342 -17.21 -8.08 0.28
CA ALA A 342 -18.21 -7.61 1.23
C ALA A 342 -19.44 -7.06 0.51
N ILE A 343 -19.25 -6.30 -0.58
CA ILE A 343 -20.35 -5.80 -1.42
C ILE A 343 -21.09 -6.94 -2.12
N ARG A 344 -20.38 -7.98 -2.58
CA ARG A 344 -21.03 -9.18 -3.14
C ARG A 344 -21.94 -9.87 -2.13
N ASN A 345 -21.45 -10.06 -0.90
CA ASN A 345 -22.27 -10.62 0.19
C ASN A 345 -23.45 -9.71 0.55
N LEU A 346 -23.27 -8.38 0.48
CA LEU A 346 -24.34 -7.42 0.73
C LEU A 346 -25.43 -7.50 -0.35
N LYS A 347 -25.04 -7.67 -1.62
CA LYS A 347 -25.98 -7.89 -2.72
C LYS A 347 -26.84 -9.13 -2.48
N ASP A 348 -26.23 -10.25 -2.09
CA ASP A 348 -26.95 -11.49 -1.79
C ASP A 348 -27.91 -11.33 -0.59
N ASP A 349 -27.51 -10.57 0.43
CA ASP A 349 -28.36 -10.24 1.58
C ASP A 349 -29.55 -9.36 1.19
N PHE A 350 -29.36 -8.38 0.29
CA PHE A 350 -30.45 -7.53 -0.22
C PHE A 350 -31.48 -8.35 -0.98
N SER A 351 -31.04 -9.26 -1.87
CA SER A 351 -31.94 -10.18 -2.57
C SER A 351 -32.70 -11.08 -1.61
N LYS A 352 -32.04 -11.62 -0.57
CA LYS A 352 -32.71 -12.45 0.47
C LYS A 352 -33.76 -11.69 1.26
N ARG A 353 -33.55 -10.40 1.51
CA ARG A 353 -34.48 -9.53 2.25
C ARG A 353 -35.59 -8.94 1.38
N GLY A 354 -35.59 -9.18 0.07
CA GLY A 354 -36.53 -8.57 -0.86
C GLY A 354 -36.39 -7.05 -0.94
N LEU A 355 -35.17 -6.54 -0.74
CA LEU A 355 -34.86 -5.13 -0.98
C LEU A 355 -34.68 -4.87 -2.49
N ASP A 356 -34.56 -3.61 -2.88
CA ASP A 356 -34.35 -3.21 -4.28
C ASP A 356 -33.11 -3.88 -4.88
N GLU A 357 -33.34 -4.80 -5.82
CA GLU A 357 -32.31 -5.59 -6.51
C GLU A 357 -31.35 -4.71 -7.33
N ASN A 358 -31.74 -3.48 -7.65
CA ASN A 358 -30.95 -2.56 -8.45
C ASN A 358 -29.99 -1.70 -7.62
N LEU A 359 -30.05 -1.77 -6.28
CA LEU A 359 -29.11 -1.06 -5.41
C LEU A 359 -27.66 -1.45 -5.70
N ILE A 360 -27.43 -2.73 -6.00
CA ILE A 360 -26.13 -3.25 -6.46
C ILE A 360 -26.37 -4.05 -7.74
N MET A 361 -26.28 -3.36 -8.88
CA MET A 361 -26.61 -3.94 -10.19
C MET A 361 -25.63 -5.05 -10.56
N GLU A 362 -24.32 -4.81 -10.44
CA GLU A 362 -23.28 -5.76 -10.82
C GLU A 362 -22.05 -5.61 -9.92
N VAL A 363 -21.42 -6.75 -9.60
CA VAL A 363 -20.17 -6.82 -8.83
C VAL A 363 -19.20 -7.68 -9.61
N GLY A 364 -18.17 -7.06 -10.16
CA GLY A 364 -17.08 -7.73 -10.86
C GLY A 364 -15.99 -8.24 -9.92
N ASP A 365 -14.85 -8.58 -10.50
CA ASP A 365 -13.65 -8.94 -9.74
C ASP A 365 -13.04 -7.72 -9.05
N ASP A 366 -13.10 -6.55 -9.68
CA ASP A 366 -12.46 -5.31 -9.24
C ASP A 366 -13.36 -4.07 -9.39
N PHE A 367 -14.62 -4.23 -9.79
CA PHE A 367 -15.55 -3.11 -9.98
C PHE A 367 -16.94 -3.37 -9.39
N VAL A 368 -17.68 -2.29 -9.15
CA VAL A 368 -19.06 -2.33 -8.63
C VAL A 368 -19.93 -1.29 -9.33
N ILE A 369 -21.12 -1.69 -9.79
CA ILE A 369 -22.12 -0.80 -10.40
C ILE A 369 -23.32 -0.67 -9.46
N LEU A 370 -23.68 0.57 -9.13
CA LEU A 370 -24.76 0.92 -8.21
C LEU A 370 -25.83 1.79 -8.90
N SER A 371 -27.10 1.50 -8.63
CA SER A 371 -28.24 2.36 -9.01
C SER A 371 -29.40 2.16 -8.01
N SER A 372 -30.64 2.40 -8.41
CA SER A 372 -31.86 2.04 -7.68
C SER A 372 -33.03 1.96 -8.65
N ALA A 373 -34.09 1.24 -8.30
CA ALA A 373 -35.32 1.15 -9.08
C ALA A 373 -35.93 2.53 -9.34
N THR A 374 -35.86 3.43 -8.37
CA THR A 374 -36.32 4.82 -8.51
C THR A 374 -35.51 5.61 -9.54
N LYS A 375 -34.18 5.42 -9.57
CA LYS A 375 -33.31 6.05 -10.57
C LYS A 375 -33.56 5.48 -11.96
N ILE A 376 -33.69 4.15 -12.07
CA ILE A 376 -34.02 3.49 -13.34
C ILE A 376 -35.39 3.95 -13.87
N ARG A 377 -36.39 4.12 -13.00
CA ARG A 377 -37.69 4.68 -13.39
C ARG A 377 -37.56 6.11 -13.90
N LEU A 378 -36.79 6.97 -13.22
CA LEU A 378 -36.51 8.32 -13.70
C LEU A 378 -35.84 8.30 -15.08
N THR A 379 -34.87 7.41 -15.28
CA THR A 379 -34.20 7.21 -16.56
C THR A 379 -35.16 6.79 -17.67
N ALA A 380 -36.11 5.88 -17.38
CA ALA A 380 -37.16 5.52 -18.32
C ALA A 380 -38.02 6.74 -18.71
N LEU A 381 -38.40 7.59 -17.75
CA LEU A 381 -39.15 8.82 -18.02
C LEU A 381 -38.36 9.82 -18.89
N ILE A 382 -37.04 9.86 -18.74
CA ILE A 382 -36.17 10.69 -19.59
C ILE A 382 -36.20 10.19 -21.03
N THR A 383 -36.03 8.88 -21.25
CA THR A 383 -36.07 8.30 -22.60
C THR A 383 -37.43 8.37 -23.26
N LEU A 384 -38.52 8.34 -22.48
CA LEU A 384 -39.87 8.58 -22.99
C LEU A 384 -40.12 10.06 -23.36
N GLY A 385 -39.18 10.97 -23.10
CA GLY A 385 -39.33 12.41 -23.35
C GLY A 385 -40.27 13.11 -22.37
N ILE A 386 -40.67 12.45 -21.29
CA ILE A 386 -41.49 13.04 -20.22
C ILE A 386 -40.63 13.98 -19.37
N VAL A 387 -39.36 13.62 -19.17
CA VAL A 387 -38.34 14.47 -18.53
C VAL A 387 -37.30 14.83 -19.58
N THR A 388 -37.21 16.10 -19.93
CA THR A 388 -36.32 16.60 -20.99
C THR A 388 -34.97 17.11 -20.45
N GLU A 389 -34.64 16.75 -19.22
CA GLU A 389 -33.40 17.21 -18.58
C GLU A 389 -32.18 16.51 -19.18
N PRO A 390 -31.09 17.25 -19.42
CA PRO A 390 -29.89 16.66 -19.98
C PRO A 390 -29.24 15.68 -19.00
N VAL A 391 -28.43 14.77 -19.56
CA VAL A 391 -27.64 13.82 -18.79
C VAL A 391 -26.15 14.06 -19.00
N SER A 392 -25.39 14.11 -17.91
CA SER A 392 -23.93 14.20 -17.94
C SER A 392 -23.31 12.87 -17.51
N LEU A 393 -22.12 12.59 -18.04
CA LEU A 393 -21.27 11.48 -17.63
C LEU A 393 -19.89 12.02 -17.29
N ASP A 394 -19.41 11.72 -16.09
CA ASP A 394 -18.16 12.29 -15.57
C ASP A 394 -17.39 11.27 -14.71
N GLY A 395 -16.07 11.40 -14.71
CA GLY A 395 -15.16 10.65 -13.85
C GLY A 395 -14.71 11.50 -12.66
N CYS A 396 -15.12 11.12 -11.45
CA CYS A 396 -14.76 11.83 -10.24
C CYS A 396 -13.89 10.99 -9.29
N GLU A 397 -13.16 11.68 -8.42
CA GLU A 397 -12.36 11.01 -7.39
C GLU A 397 -13.28 10.34 -6.37
N SER A 398 -13.15 9.02 -6.25
CA SER A 398 -13.97 8.25 -5.31
C SER A 398 -13.55 8.50 -3.86
N LEU A 399 -14.52 8.39 -2.94
CA LEU A 399 -14.25 8.25 -1.51
C LEU A 399 -13.44 6.98 -1.19
N ALA A 400 -13.58 5.94 -2.00
CA ALA A 400 -12.77 4.74 -1.90
C ALA A 400 -11.36 5.01 -2.44
N LYS A 401 -10.37 4.96 -1.53
CA LYS A 401 -8.97 5.16 -1.89
C LYS A 401 -8.55 4.15 -2.96
N ASP A 402 -7.84 4.64 -3.98
CA ASP A 402 -7.38 3.89 -5.15
C ASP A 402 -8.46 3.52 -6.19
N PHE A 403 -9.70 4.00 -6.02
CA PHE A 403 -10.78 3.87 -7.00
C PHE A 403 -11.15 5.22 -7.65
N THR A 404 -11.67 5.14 -8.87
CA THR A 404 -12.37 6.23 -9.58
C THR A 404 -13.86 5.90 -9.59
N GLU A 405 -14.70 6.91 -9.35
CA GLU A 405 -16.15 6.80 -9.56
C GLU A 405 -16.48 7.40 -10.91
N VAL A 406 -17.01 6.60 -11.83
CA VAL A 406 -17.63 7.08 -13.07
C VAL A 406 -19.12 7.21 -12.78
N GLU A 407 -19.66 8.42 -12.92
CA GLU A 407 -21.05 8.71 -12.60
C GLU A 407 -21.82 9.24 -13.81
N MET A 408 -23.08 8.86 -13.89
CA MET A 408 -24.04 9.46 -14.80
C MET A 408 -25.05 10.25 -13.99
N THR A 409 -25.21 11.55 -14.28
CA THR A 409 -26.07 12.44 -13.50
C THR A 409 -27.05 13.21 -14.38
N THR A 410 -28.20 13.55 -13.80
CA THR A 410 -29.19 14.44 -14.43
C THR A 410 -29.71 15.43 -13.40
N TYR A 411 -30.15 16.60 -13.85
CA TYR A 411 -30.81 17.56 -12.97
C TYR A 411 -32.25 17.11 -12.73
N TYR A 412 -32.68 17.04 -11.46
CA TYR A 412 -34.07 16.71 -11.12
C TYR A 412 -34.84 17.96 -10.69
N PRO A 413 -35.78 18.49 -11.51
CA PRO A 413 -36.35 19.82 -11.32
C PRO A 413 -37.10 20.00 -9.99
N LEU A 414 -37.79 18.96 -9.52
CA LEU A 414 -38.55 19.01 -8.27
C LEU A 414 -37.65 19.07 -7.04
N LEU A 415 -36.48 18.42 -7.08
CA LEU A 415 -35.51 18.43 -5.97
C LEU A 415 -34.47 19.55 -6.11
N ARG A 416 -34.44 20.24 -7.26
CA ARG A 416 -33.51 21.31 -7.60
C ARG A 416 -32.04 20.94 -7.38
N ARG A 417 -31.67 19.72 -7.75
CA ARG A 417 -30.31 19.19 -7.58
C ARG A 417 -29.99 18.15 -8.65
N ASN A 418 -28.70 17.94 -8.86
CA ASN A 418 -28.21 16.82 -9.66
C ASN A 418 -28.42 15.51 -8.91
N VAL A 419 -28.93 14.50 -9.61
CA VAL A 419 -29.17 13.16 -9.12
C VAL A 419 -28.30 12.20 -9.92
N LYS A 420 -27.53 11.37 -9.21
CA LYS A 420 -26.76 10.27 -9.82
C LYS A 420 -27.70 9.16 -10.25
N LEU A 421 -27.80 8.89 -11.55
CA LEU A 421 -28.59 7.81 -12.13
C LEU A 421 -27.89 6.46 -11.97
N VAL A 422 -26.60 6.40 -12.26
CA VAL A 422 -25.75 5.21 -12.07
C VAL A 422 -24.34 5.64 -11.68
N SER A 423 -23.70 4.84 -10.82
CA SER A 423 -22.29 5.00 -10.43
C SER A 423 -21.54 3.68 -10.64
N LEU A 424 -20.36 3.76 -11.27
CA LEU A 424 -19.40 2.66 -11.38
C LEU A 424 -18.14 3.00 -10.57
N PHE A 425 -17.77 2.11 -9.65
CA PHE A 425 -16.51 2.18 -8.92
C PHE A 425 -15.51 1.21 -9.55
N SER A 426 -14.35 1.70 -9.99
CA SER A 426 -13.29 0.87 -10.60
C SER A 426 -11.88 1.35 -10.22
N PRO A 427 -10.84 0.48 -10.24
CA PRO A 427 -9.51 0.84 -9.77
C PRO A 427 -8.85 1.90 -10.68
N LYS A 428 -8.08 2.81 -10.10
CA LYS A 428 -7.41 3.88 -10.86
C LYS A 428 -6.39 3.32 -11.88
N PRO A 429 -6.37 3.82 -13.13
CA PRO A 429 -7.29 4.80 -13.73
C PRO A 429 -8.60 4.12 -14.19
N GLY A 430 -9.70 4.39 -13.48
CA GLY A 430 -10.98 3.73 -13.71
C GLY A 430 -11.82 4.36 -14.83
N GLU A 431 -11.44 5.56 -15.26
CA GLU A 431 -12.11 6.32 -16.31
C GLU A 431 -11.57 5.90 -17.69
N ASN A 432 -12.21 4.88 -18.29
CA ASN A 432 -11.84 4.38 -19.61
C ASN A 432 -13.08 3.89 -20.38
N SER A 433 -12.95 3.76 -21.69
CA SER A 433 -14.07 3.38 -22.57
C SER A 433 -14.64 1.99 -22.27
N ILE A 434 -13.83 1.05 -21.75
CA ILE A 434 -14.27 -0.30 -21.42
C ILE A 434 -15.21 -0.27 -20.21
N ASN A 435 -14.81 0.48 -19.19
CA ASN A 435 -15.57 0.66 -17.96
C ASN A 435 -16.87 1.42 -18.22
N VAL A 436 -16.82 2.49 -19.01
CA VAL A 436 -18.03 3.24 -19.44
C VAL A 436 -18.98 2.34 -20.23
N ALA A 437 -18.49 1.60 -21.24
CA ALA A 437 -19.34 0.71 -22.03
C ALA A 437 -19.99 -0.39 -21.18
N LYS A 438 -19.26 -0.92 -20.19
CA LYS A 438 -19.82 -1.89 -19.25
C LYS A 438 -20.92 -1.26 -18.38
N MET A 439 -20.68 -0.07 -17.81
CA MET A 439 -21.67 0.65 -17.03
C MET A 439 -22.95 0.89 -17.83
N VAL A 440 -22.82 1.43 -19.05
CA VAL A 440 -23.95 1.73 -19.94
C VAL A 440 -24.72 0.46 -20.30
N LYS A 441 -24.04 -0.63 -20.66
CA LYS A 441 -24.70 -1.90 -20.99
C LYS A 441 -25.53 -2.44 -19.82
N THR A 442 -24.93 -2.53 -18.63
CA THR A 442 -25.61 -3.04 -17.44
C THR A 442 -26.79 -2.15 -17.05
N PHE A 443 -26.66 -0.83 -17.26
CA PHE A 443 -27.72 0.13 -17.00
C PHE A 443 -28.87 0.02 -18.03
N ASP A 444 -28.55 -0.03 -19.32
CA ASP A 444 -29.51 -0.24 -20.42
C ASP A 444 -30.36 -1.49 -20.19
N ASP A 445 -29.73 -2.60 -19.79
CA ASP A 445 -30.44 -3.86 -19.52
C ASP A 445 -31.47 -3.71 -18.39
N ALA A 446 -31.17 -2.90 -17.37
CA ALA A 446 -32.09 -2.64 -16.27
C ALA A 446 -33.23 -1.67 -16.68
N VAL A 447 -32.92 -0.64 -17.47
CA VAL A 447 -33.92 0.30 -18.01
C VAL A 447 -34.88 -0.44 -18.96
N ASN A 448 -34.36 -1.32 -19.82
CA ASN A 448 -35.16 -2.15 -20.72
C ASN A 448 -36.16 -3.05 -20.00
N LYS A 449 -35.82 -3.53 -18.79
CA LYS A 449 -36.76 -4.28 -17.95
C LYS A 449 -37.87 -3.40 -17.37
N MET A 450 -37.59 -2.13 -17.11
CA MET A 450 -38.54 -1.18 -16.52
C MET A 450 -39.42 -0.47 -17.54
N PHE A 451 -38.97 -0.32 -18.79
CA PHE A 451 -39.69 0.42 -19.83
C PHE A 451 -41.15 -0.01 -20.02
N PRO A 452 -41.49 -1.31 -20.15
CA PRO A 452 -42.86 -1.70 -20.43
C PRO A 452 -43.83 -1.20 -19.37
N THR A 453 -43.47 -1.36 -18.09
CA THR A 453 -44.29 -0.90 -16.97
C THR A 453 -44.47 0.61 -16.95
N VAL A 454 -43.40 1.38 -17.22
CA VAL A 454 -43.49 2.85 -17.23
C VAL A 454 -44.23 3.36 -18.46
N ALA A 455 -44.06 2.76 -19.64
CA ALA A 455 -44.78 3.15 -20.85
C ALA A 455 -46.30 2.97 -20.70
N GLU A 456 -46.73 1.82 -20.16
CA GLU A 456 -48.15 1.54 -19.89
C GLU A 456 -48.78 2.59 -18.95
N GLU A 457 -48.08 2.97 -17.88
CA GLU A 457 -48.56 3.99 -16.93
C GLU A 457 -48.87 5.34 -17.57
N TYR A 458 -48.18 5.67 -18.68
CA TYR A 458 -48.34 6.92 -19.41
C TYR A 458 -49.14 6.77 -20.71
N GLY A 459 -49.75 5.60 -20.95
CA GLY A 459 -50.59 5.35 -22.11
C GLY A 459 -49.84 5.26 -23.44
N LEU A 460 -48.55 4.92 -23.40
CA LEU A 460 -47.71 4.67 -24.57
C LEU A 460 -47.67 3.17 -24.88
N ASP A 461 -47.46 2.79 -26.14
CA ASP A 461 -47.31 1.38 -26.53
C ASP A 461 -45.93 0.87 -26.07
N PRO A 462 -45.85 -0.14 -25.17
CA PRO A 462 -44.58 -0.70 -24.72
C PRO A 462 -43.69 -1.21 -25.86
N LEU A 463 -44.29 -1.72 -26.94
CA LEU A 463 -43.56 -2.33 -28.05
C LEU A 463 -42.62 -1.36 -28.76
N ASP A 464 -42.95 -0.06 -28.76
CA ASP A 464 -42.15 0.99 -29.41
C ASP A 464 -40.84 1.28 -28.67
N TYR A 465 -40.69 0.79 -27.44
CA TYR A 465 -39.56 1.14 -26.55
C TYR A 465 -38.75 -0.08 -26.09
N ILE A 466 -39.11 -1.30 -26.51
CA ILE A 466 -38.35 -2.51 -26.17
C ILE A 466 -36.97 -2.47 -26.84
N GLY A 467 -35.92 -2.68 -26.05
CA GLY A 467 -34.54 -2.77 -26.53
C GLY A 467 -33.89 -1.42 -26.87
N ARG A 468 -34.61 -0.31 -26.67
CA ARG A 468 -34.09 1.03 -26.90
C ARG A 468 -32.94 1.38 -25.95
N GLY A 469 -32.95 0.84 -24.74
CA GLY A 469 -31.98 1.19 -23.70
C GLY A 469 -32.16 2.63 -23.24
N PHE A 470 -31.20 3.15 -22.49
CA PHE A 470 -31.22 4.54 -22.08
C PHE A 470 -30.79 5.45 -23.23
N ASP A 471 -31.73 6.28 -23.69
CA ASP A 471 -31.57 7.18 -24.84
C ASP A 471 -32.12 8.58 -24.46
N PRO A 472 -31.33 9.44 -23.81
CA PRO A 472 -31.74 10.80 -23.47
C PRO A 472 -31.66 11.72 -24.69
N GLU A 473 -32.56 12.70 -24.77
CA GLU A 473 -32.62 13.67 -25.86
C GLU A 473 -31.36 14.54 -25.96
N SER A 474 -30.69 14.78 -24.81
CA SER A 474 -29.46 15.57 -24.76
C SER A 474 -28.44 15.04 -23.75
N TYR A 475 -27.18 15.05 -24.18
CA TYR A 475 -26.01 14.75 -23.36
C TYR A 475 -25.19 16.02 -23.11
N VAL A 476 -24.82 16.27 -21.86
CA VAL A 476 -23.91 17.35 -21.45
C VAL A 476 -22.50 16.78 -21.29
N ARG A 477 -21.56 17.42 -21.99
CA ARG A 477 -20.15 17.02 -22.05
C ARG A 477 -19.36 17.59 -20.87
N ASP A 478 -18.23 16.94 -20.55
CA ASP A 478 -17.21 17.49 -19.67
C ASP A 478 -16.51 18.71 -20.30
N GLU A 479 -15.63 19.36 -19.53
CA GLU A 479 -14.84 20.54 -19.95
C GLU A 479 -13.93 20.29 -21.17
N GLY A 480 -13.71 19.03 -21.57
CA GLY A 480 -12.87 18.62 -22.70
C GLY A 480 -13.62 18.30 -24.00
N GLY A 481 -14.96 18.19 -23.97
CA GLY A 481 -15.80 18.05 -25.16
C GLY A 481 -15.75 16.70 -25.88
N GLY A 482 -15.13 15.67 -25.27
CA GLY A 482 -14.98 14.33 -25.85
C GLY A 482 -16.24 13.47 -25.73
N LEU A 483 -16.65 12.82 -26.82
CA LEU A 483 -17.68 11.78 -26.81
C LEU A 483 -17.03 10.43 -26.48
N TRP A 484 -17.44 9.82 -25.37
CA TRP A 484 -16.99 8.48 -24.99
C TRP A 484 -17.54 7.44 -25.98
N LYS A 485 -16.65 6.63 -26.57
CA LYS A 485 -17.06 5.49 -27.41
C LYS A 485 -17.95 4.56 -26.58
N GLY A 486 -19.23 4.45 -26.94
CA GLY A 486 -20.24 3.63 -26.25
C GLY A 486 -21.39 4.41 -25.59
N CYS A 487 -21.32 5.74 -25.51
CA CYS A 487 -22.42 6.58 -24.99
C CYS A 487 -23.44 7.01 -26.07
N VAL A 488 -23.14 6.79 -27.34
CA VAL A 488 -24.02 7.09 -28.48
C VAL A 488 -24.09 5.82 -29.32
N ARG A 489 -25.30 5.33 -29.59
CA ARG A 489 -25.55 4.22 -30.53
C ARG A 489 -25.40 4.69 -31.97
#